data_AF-A0A969ZX99-F1
#
_entry.id   AF-A0A969ZX99-F1
#
_cell.length_a   1.000
_cell.length_b   1.000
_cell.length_c   1.000
_cell.angle_alpha   90.00
_cell.angle_beta   90.00
_cell.angle_gamma   90.00
#
_symmetry.space_group_name_H-M   'P 1'
#
loop_
_entity.id
_entity.type
_entity.pdbx_description
1 polymer ?
#
loop_
_entity_poly.entity_id
_entity_poly.type
_entity_poly.pdbx_seq_one_letter_code
_entity_poly.pdbx_strand_id
1 'polypeptide(L)'
;MSDRNYDQAEALVSHKKALIQKKEQLEVLIDTVEKTIKSLKGEIEMKDYEKFEGFKQKLVDENEREYGKEVRSKYGNEAVDASNKKLMNMTKEQYEEVQRLSEEINATLAEAMKSGDPAGELAQKACQLHKQWLCMFWPEDTYTKEAHKGLGRMYVEDERFKAYYDSIAEGCAEFLSKALDVYCAE
;
A
#
# COMPACT_ATOMS: atom_id res chain seq x y z
N MET A 1 -25.71 0.27 34.63
CA MET A 1 -24.26 0.46 34.93
C MET A 1 -23.36 -0.64 34.34
N SER A 2 -23.90 -1.58 33.53
CA SER A 2 -23.14 -2.74 33.01
C SER A 2 -22.43 -2.45 31.67
N ASP A 3 -23.10 -1.79 30.73
CA ASP A 3 -22.58 -1.67 29.36
C ASP A 3 -21.36 -0.74 29.23
N ARG A 4 -21.32 0.35 30.01
CA ARG A 4 -20.23 1.33 29.93
C ARG A 4 -18.90 0.81 30.48
N ASN A 5 -18.96 -0.10 31.46
CA ASN A 5 -17.76 -0.75 32.01
C ASN A 5 -17.28 -1.89 31.11
N TYR A 6 -18.19 -2.55 30.39
CA TYR A 6 -17.87 -3.56 29.39
C TYR A 6 -17.14 -2.94 28.18
N ASP A 7 -17.67 -1.82 27.67
CA ASP A 7 -17.07 -1.02 26.58
C ASP A 7 -15.66 -0.51 26.95
N GLN A 8 -15.47 -0.03 28.18
CA GLN A 8 -14.14 0.36 28.68
C GLN A 8 -13.16 -0.81 28.77
N ALA A 9 -13.62 -2.01 29.16
CA ALA A 9 -12.78 -3.19 29.25
C ALA A 9 -12.34 -3.67 27.86
N GLU A 10 -13.24 -3.68 26.87
CA GLU A 10 -12.91 -4.02 25.49
C GLU A 10 -11.91 -3.02 24.86
N ALA A 11 -12.11 -1.72 25.09
CA ALA A 11 -11.19 -0.70 24.64
C ALA A 11 -9.77 -0.91 25.21
N LEU A 12 -9.66 -1.30 26.49
CA LEU A 12 -8.37 -1.59 27.13
C LEU A 12 -7.73 -2.89 26.60
N VAL A 13 -8.50 -3.92 26.26
CA VAL A 13 -7.99 -5.15 25.62
C VAL A 13 -7.44 -4.84 24.23
N SER A 14 -8.18 -4.05 23.43
CA SER A 14 -7.73 -3.59 22.12
C SER A 14 -6.44 -2.75 22.24
N HIS A 15 -6.40 -1.83 23.20
CA HIS A 15 -5.20 -1.03 23.47
C HIS A 15 -4.00 -1.90 23.89
N LYS A 16 -4.21 -2.90 24.76
CA LYS A 16 -3.17 -3.86 25.13
C LYS A 16 -2.64 -4.63 23.93
N LYS A 17 -3.52 -5.07 23.01
CA LYS A 17 -3.11 -5.75 21.77
C LYS A 17 -2.23 -4.83 20.90
N ALA A 18 -2.62 -3.57 20.73
CA ALA A 18 -1.83 -2.57 20.01
C ALA A 18 -0.46 -2.31 20.69
N LEU A 19 -0.42 -2.25 22.02
CA LEU A 19 0.84 -2.12 22.78
C LEU A 19 1.76 -3.32 22.61
N ILE A 20 1.22 -4.54 22.56
CA ILE A 20 2.01 -5.76 22.31
C ILE A 20 2.58 -5.75 20.89
N GLN A 21 1.77 -5.41 19.89
CA GLN A 21 2.25 -5.28 18.51
C GLN A 21 3.36 -4.22 18.39
N LYS A 22 3.18 -3.08 19.07
CA LYS A 22 4.21 -2.04 19.13
C LYS A 22 5.49 -2.53 19.81
N LYS A 23 5.37 -3.34 20.86
CA LYS A 23 6.52 -3.95 21.53
C LYS A 23 7.27 -4.88 20.58
N GLU A 24 6.57 -5.76 19.88
CA GLU A 24 7.18 -6.69 18.91
C GLU A 24 7.90 -5.93 17.79
N GLN A 25 7.29 -4.86 17.26
CA GLN A 25 7.94 -3.97 16.29
C GLN A 25 9.20 -3.29 16.85
N LEU A 26 9.14 -2.79 18.10
CA LEU A 26 10.29 -2.19 18.76
C LEU A 26 11.42 -3.20 18.97
N GLU A 27 11.11 -4.46 19.29
CA GLU A 27 12.11 -5.52 19.43
C GLU A 27 12.83 -5.78 18.10
N VAL A 28 12.10 -5.82 16.97
CA VAL A 28 12.68 -5.95 15.62
C VAL A 28 13.55 -4.74 15.26
N LEU A 29 13.09 -3.52 15.56
CA LEU A 29 13.85 -2.30 15.32
C LEU A 29 15.12 -2.25 16.15
N ILE A 30 15.06 -2.64 17.42
CA ILE A 30 16.23 -2.71 18.30
C ILE A 30 17.24 -3.71 17.75
N ASP A 31 16.83 -4.92 17.37
CA ASP A 31 17.73 -5.92 16.77
C ASP A 31 18.40 -5.37 15.49
N THR A 32 17.62 -4.68 14.64
CA THR A 32 18.12 -4.06 13.41
C THR A 32 19.15 -2.97 13.70
N VAL A 33 18.88 -2.09 14.68
CA VAL A 33 19.82 -1.03 15.11
C VAL A 33 21.08 -1.65 15.71
N GLU A 34 20.96 -2.67 16.56
CA GLU A 34 22.12 -3.36 17.15
C GLU A 34 23.01 -3.99 16.06
N LYS A 35 22.42 -4.63 15.07
CA LYS A 35 23.14 -5.18 13.91
C LYS A 35 23.79 -4.09 13.06
N THR A 36 23.09 -2.98 12.85
CA THR A 36 23.63 -1.82 12.12
C THR A 36 24.83 -1.22 12.85
N ILE A 37 24.75 -1.05 14.18
CA ILE A 37 25.87 -0.56 15.01
C ILE A 37 27.06 -1.50 14.91
N LYS A 38 26.84 -2.82 15.05
CA LYS A 38 27.91 -3.82 14.90
C LYS A 38 28.53 -3.74 13.50
N SER A 39 27.73 -3.53 12.46
CA SER A 39 28.24 -3.42 11.10
C SER A 39 29.05 -2.17 10.85
N LEU A 40 28.60 -1.01 11.35
CA LEU A 40 29.35 0.25 11.28
C LEU A 40 30.67 0.20 12.04
N LYS A 41 30.73 -0.61 13.11
CA LYS A 41 31.98 -0.89 13.85
C LYS A 41 32.88 -1.92 13.16
N GLY A 42 32.46 -2.47 12.00
CA GLY A 42 33.17 -3.52 11.28
C GLY A 42 33.13 -4.88 11.98
N GLU A 43 32.25 -5.06 12.96
CA GLU A 43 32.11 -6.30 13.74
C GLU A 43 31.32 -7.36 12.96
N ILE A 44 30.41 -6.94 12.07
CA ILE A 44 29.65 -7.83 11.17
C ILE A 44 29.45 -7.20 9.78
N GLU A 45 29.34 -8.04 8.75
CA GLU A 45 28.83 -7.62 7.44
C GLU A 45 27.31 -7.92 7.40
N MET A 46 26.48 -6.88 7.26
CA MET A 46 25.03 -7.10 7.14
C MET A 46 24.70 -7.79 5.83
N LYS A 47 23.92 -8.86 5.91
CA LYS A 47 23.44 -9.58 4.73
C LYS A 47 22.43 -8.72 3.98
N ASP A 48 22.35 -8.90 2.66
CA ASP A 48 21.41 -8.14 1.82
C ASP A 48 19.94 -8.33 2.24
N TYR A 49 19.61 -9.47 2.84
CA TYR A 49 18.30 -9.70 3.48
C TYR A 49 18.03 -8.68 4.62
N GLU A 50 18.98 -8.45 5.52
CA GLU A 50 18.80 -7.54 6.66
C GLU A 50 18.68 -6.08 6.23
N LYS A 51 19.41 -5.69 5.17
CA LYS A 51 19.26 -4.38 4.54
C LYS A 51 17.88 -4.20 3.93
N PHE A 52 17.36 -5.25 3.28
CA PHE A 52 16.03 -5.21 2.67
C PHE A 52 14.91 -5.15 3.71
N GLU A 53 15.03 -5.87 4.83
CA GLU A 53 14.10 -5.74 5.97
C GLU A 53 14.10 -4.32 6.54
N GLY A 54 15.28 -3.73 6.77
CA GLY A 54 15.39 -2.34 7.21
C GLY A 54 14.81 -1.32 6.21
N PHE A 55 14.96 -1.58 4.92
CA PHE A 55 14.36 -0.78 3.85
C PHE A 55 12.82 -0.82 3.88
N LYS A 56 12.21 -2.02 3.97
CA LYS A 56 10.75 -2.17 4.06
C LYS A 56 10.18 -1.49 5.31
N GLN A 57 10.86 -1.65 6.46
CA GLN A 57 10.45 -1.00 7.70
C GLN A 57 10.45 0.52 7.55
N LYS A 58 11.48 1.08 6.92
CA LYS A 58 11.56 2.52 6.65
C LYS A 58 10.39 3.00 5.78
N LEU A 59 10.02 2.26 4.73
CA LEU A 59 8.85 2.60 3.90
C LEU A 59 7.54 2.65 4.71
N VAL A 60 7.33 1.67 5.59
CA VAL A 60 6.14 1.62 6.47
C VAL A 60 6.15 2.81 7.43
N ASP A 61 7.29 3.09 8.07
CA ASP A 61 7.42 4.17 9.06
C ASP A 61 7.20 5.55 8.42
N GLU A 62 7.75 5.78 7.23
CA GLU A 62 7.57 7.03 6.49
C GLU A 62 6.10 7.22 6.07
N ASN A 63 5.45 6.17 5.57
CA ASN A 63 4.04 6.23 5.19
C ASN A 63 3.11 6.44 6.41
N GLU A 64 3.36 5.77 7.53
CA GLU A 64 2.60 5.98 8.78
C GLU A 64 2.77 7.39 9.34
N ARG A 65 3.99 7.93 9.27
CA ARG A 65 4.28 9.29 9.73
C ARG A 65 3.57 10.34 8.88
N GLU A 66 3.55 10.17 7.56
CA GLU A 66 2.99 11.16 6.64
C GLU A 66 1.48 11.03 6.48
N TYR A 67 0.98 9.80 6.32
CA TYR A 67 -0.41 9.53 5.93
C TYR A 67 -1.18 8.66 6.92
N GLY A 68 -0.52 8.06 7.93
CA GLY A 68 -1.12 7.05 8.81
C GLY A 68 -2.42 7.50 9.48
N LYS A 69 -2.48 8.72 10.02
CA LYS A 69 -3.72 9.25 10.64
C LYS A 69 -4.88 9.35 9.65
N GLU A 70 -4.60 9.85 8.45
CA GLU A 70 -5.60 10.04 7.39
C GLU A 70 -6.13 8.69 6.89
N VAL A 71 -5.21 7.79 6.52
CA VAL A 71 -5.54 6.48 5.96
C VAL A 71 -6.27 5.61 6.99
N ARG A 72 -5.84 5.63 8.27
CA ARG A 72 -6.54 4.91 9.35
C ARG A 72 -7.93 5.47 9.62
N SER A 73 -8.14 6.78 9.50
CA SER A 73 -9.48 7.36 9.62
C SER A 73 -10.40 6.95 8.47
N LYS A 74 -9.85 6.75 7.27
CA LYS A 74 -10.63 6.43 6.06
C LYS A 74 -10.91 4.93 5.91
N TYR A 75 -9.94 4.08 6.24
CA TYR A 75 -9.99 2.63 5.96
C TYR A 75 -9.92 1.76 7.23
N GLY A 76 -9.70 2.35 8.40
CA GLY A 76 -9.61 1.65 9.67
C GLY A 76 -8.21 1.10 9.97
N ASN A 77 -7.94 0.88 11.26
CA ASN A 77 -6.63 0.39 11.72
C ASN A 77 -6.31 -1.00 11.15
N GLU A 78 -7.29 -1.91 11.14
CA GLU A 78 -7.05 -3.30 10.74
C GLU A 78 -6.64 -3.42 9.27
N ALA A 79 -7.25 -2.64 8.38
CA ALA A 79 -6.90 -2.63 6.95
C ALA A 79 -5.47 -2.11 6.73
N VAL A 80 -5.10 -1.03 7.42
CA VAL A 80 -3.76 -0.44 7.33
C VAL A 80 -2.70 -1.39 7.92
N ASP A 81 -2.96 -1.97 9.09
CA ASP A 81 -2.05 -2.92 9.73
C ASP A 81 -1.85 -4.17 8.86
N ALA A 82 -2.91 -4.68 8.23
CA ALA A 82 -2.82 -5.82 7.33
C ALA A 82 -2.03 -5.49 6.06
N SER A 83 -2.18 -4.28 5.50
CA SER A 83 -1.40 -3.84 4.34
C SER A 83 0.09 -3.66 4.67
N ASN A 84 0.40 -3.01 5.79
CA ASN A 84 1.77 -2.88 6.29
C ASN A 84 2.41 -4.25 6.53
N LYS A 85 1.67 -5.18 7.13
CA LYS A 85 2.14 -6.55 7.34
C LYS A 85 2.44 -7.26 6.02
N LYS A 86 1.63 -7.04 4.98
CA LYS A 86 1.86 -7.63 3.67
C LYS A 86 3.14 -7.11 3.04
N LEU A 87 3.38 -5.79 3.07
CA LEU A 87 4.65 -5.20 2.65
C LEU A 87 5.83 -5.77 3.44
N MET A 88 5.73 -5.83 4.77
CA MET A 88 6.80 -6.38 5.62
C MET A 88 7.09 -7.86 5.32
N ASN A 89 6.11 -8.63 4.88
CA ASN A 89 6.29 -10.04 4.52
C ASN A 89 6.73 -10.26 3.07
N MET A 90 6.85 -9.22 2.23
CA MET A 90 7.30 -9.39 0.85
C MET A 90 8.73 -9.89 0.80
N THR A 91 8.98 -10.88 -0.08
CA THR A 91 10.33 -11.22 -0.52
C THR A 91 10.86 -10.13 -1.44
N LYS A 92 12.17 -10.16 -1.71
CA LYS A 92 12.79 -9.22 -2.65
C LYS A 92 12.18 -9.36 -4.05
N GLU A 93 11.95 -10.59 -4.51
CA GLU A 93 11.38 -10.90 -5.81
C GLU A 93 9.94 -10.40 -5.92
N GLN A 94 9.14 -10.52 -4.84
CA GLN A 94 7.78 -9.97 -4.80
C GLN A 94 7.79 -8.45 -4.85
N TYR A 95 8.77 -7.80 -4.22
CA TYR A 95 8.91 -6.34 -4.28
C TYR A 95 9.41 -5.87 -5.65
N GLU A 96 10.33 -6.60 -6.29
CA GLU A 96 10.74 -6.35 -7.67
C GLU A 96 9.56 -6.49 -8.64
N GLU A 97 8.67 -7.47 -8.41
CA GLU A 97 7.43 -7.62 -9.17
C GLU A 97 6.49 -6.44 -8.98
N VAL A 98 6.36 -5.89 -7.77
CA VAL A 98 5.62 -4.65 -7.51
C VAL A 98 6.19 -3.47 -8.32
N GLN A 99 7.52 -3.34 -8.38
CA GLN A 99 8.16 -2.28 -9.18
C GLN A 99 7.88 -2.48 -10.66
N ARG A 100 8.05 -3.70 -11.18
CA ARG A 100 7.76 -4.06 -12.57
C ARG A 100 6.30 -3.76 -12.94
N LEU A 101 5.36 -4.13 -12.09
CA LEU A 101 3.94 -3.83 -12.28
C LEU A 101 3.68 -2.32 -12.31
N SER A 102 4.31 -1.54 -11.42
CA SER A 102 4.19 -0.08 -11.41
C SER A 102 4.63 0.54 -12.73
N GLU A 103 5.79 0.11 -13.25
CA GLU A 103 6.32 0.58 -14.53
C GLU A 103 5.43 0.16 -15.70
N GLU A 104 4.96 -1.09 -15.72
CA GLU A 104 4.10 -1.61 -16.79
C GLU A 104 2.74 -0.91 -16.81
N ILE A 105 2.15 -0.61 -15.65
CA ILE A 105 0.91 0.16 -15.54
C ILE A 105 1.12 1.55 -16.15
N ASN A 106 2.16 2.27 -15.73
CA ASN A 106 2.41 3.63 -16.19
C ASN A 106 2.68 3.69 -17.70
N ALA A 107 3.48 2.77 -18.23
CA ALA A 107 3.74 2.68 -19.66
C ALA A 107 2.48 2.33 -20.45
N THR A 108 1.68 1.38 -19.95
CA THR A 108 0.42 0.98 -20.60
C THR A 108 -0.60 2.11 -20.58
N LEU A 109 -0.70 2.87 -19.49
CA LEU A 109 -1.55 4.05 -19.40
C LEU A 109 -1.11 5.16 -20.36
N ALA A 110 0.19 5.44 -20.44
CA ALA A 110 0.73 6.42 -21.38
C ALA A 110 0.38 6.07 -22.84
N GLU A 111 0.42 4.79 -23.21
CA GLU A 111 0.03 4.34 -24.54
C GLU A 111 -1.49 4.38 -24.75
N ALA A 112 -2.28 3.92 -23.77
CA ALA A 112 -3.74 3.96 -23.83
C ALA A 112 -4.28 5.39 -23.97
N MET A 113 -3.63 6.37 -23.33
CA MET A 113 -3.97 7.78 -23.46
C MET A 113 -3.87 8.32 -24.90
N LYS A 114 -3.04 7.71 -25.76
CA LYS A 114 -2.93 8.11 -27.17
C LYS A 114 -4.16 7.75 -27.99
N SER A 115 -4.85 6.66 -27.65
CA SER A 115 -6.13 6.32 -28.29
C SER A 115 -7.29 7.10 -27.69
N GLY A 116 -7.20 7.45 -26.40
CA GLY A 116 -8.23 8.19 -25.68
C GLY A 116 -9.50 7.38 -25.42
N ASP A 117 -9.48 6.06 -25.63
CA ASP A 117 -10.61 5.15 -25.42
C ASP A 117 -10.46 4.39 -24.08
N PRO A 118 -11.25 4.73 -23.04
CA PRO A 118 -11.21 4.04 -21.75
C PRO A 118 -11.69 2.59 -21.80
N ALA A 119 -12.46 2.20 -22.82
CA ALA A 119 -12.90 0.82 -23.03
C ALA A 119 -11.92 0.03 -23.93
N GLY A 120 -10.89 0.69 -24.46
CA GLY A 120 -9.92 0.09 -25.36
C GLY A 120 -9.05 -0.96 -24.68
N GLU A 121 -8.51 -1.87 -25.48
CA GLU A 121 -7.72 -3.04 -25.01
C GLU A 121 -6.60 -2.64 -24.04
N LEU A 122 -5.84 -1.58 -24.35
CA LEU A 122 -4.75 -1.12 -23.50
C LEU A 122 -5.24 -0.51 -22.17
N ALA A 123 -6.37 0.21 -22.18
CA ALA A 123 -6.94 0.77 -20.96
C ALA A 123 -7.43 -0.34 -20.02
N GLN A 124 -8.08 -1.36 -20.59
CA GLN A 124 -8.54 -2.53 -19.85
C GLN A 124 -7.37 -3.40 -19.36
N LYS A 125 -6.28 -3.52 -20.14
CA LYS A 125 -5.03 -4.12 -19.70
C LYS A 125 -4.43 -3.37 -18.50
N ALA A 126 -4.38 -2.03 -18.54
CA ALA A 126 -3.89 -1.23 -17.44
C ALA A 126 -4.71 -1.45 -16.15
N CYS A 127 -6.05 -1.55 -16.26
CA CYS A 127 -6.92 -1.87 -15.12
C CYS A 127 -6.62 -3.26 -14.54
N GLN A 128 -6.40 -4.26 -15.39
CA GLN A 128 -6.03 -5.61 -14.95
C GLN A 128 -4.67 -5.66 -14.25
N LEU A 129 -3.67 -4.92 -14.75
CA LEU A 129 -2.36 -4.79 -14.11
C LEU A 129 -2.47 -4.04 -12.77
N HIS A 130 -3.25 -2.96 -12.72
CA HIS A 130 -3.51 -2.21 -11.49
C HIS A 130 -4.19 -3.07 -10.43
N LYS A 131 -5.15 -3.92 -10.81
CA LYS A 131 -5.70 -4.94 -9.91
C LYS A 131 -4.62 -5.86 -9.34
N GLN A 132 -3.74 -6.40 -10.19
CA GLN A 132 -2.65 -7.28 -9.72
C GLN A 132 -1.75 -6.56 -8.72
N TRP A 133 -1.38 -5.31 -9.02
CA TRP A 133 -0.59 -4.46 -8.14
C TRP A 133 -1.29 -4.21 -6.80
N LEU A 134 -2.59 -3.86 -6.80
CA LEU A 134 -3.35 -3.66 -5.55
C LEU A 134 -3.39 -4.94 -4.70
N CYS A 135 -3.58 -6.10 -5.33
CA CYS A 135 -3.57 -7.38 -4.65
C CYS A 135 -2.20 -7.75 -4.03
N MET A 136 -1.11 -7.07 -4.39
CA MET A 136 0.17 -7.21 -3.68
C MET A 136 0.17 -6.54 -2.32
N PHE A 137 -0.67 -5.53 -2.09
CA PHE A 137 -0.73 -4.76 -0.85
C PHE A 137 -2.00 -5.01 -0.03
N TRP A 138 -3.09 -5.40 -0.69
CA TRP A 138 -4.37 -5.65 -0.04
C TRP A 138 -4.40 -7.04 0.58
N PRO A 139 -5.08 -7.24 1.72
CA PRO A 139 -5.25 -8.57 2.29
C PRO A 139 -5.95 -9.50 1.30
N GLU A 140 -5.69 -10.80 1.41
CA GLU A 140 -6.34 -11.81 0.57
C GLU A 140 -7.87 -11.70 0.68
N ASP A 141 -8.56 -11.96 -0.44
CA ASP A 141 -10.03 -11.93 -0.56
C ASP A 141 -10.72 -10.59 -0.22
N THR A 142 -9.97 -9.49 -0.10
CA THR A 142 -10.55 -8.15 0.13
C THR A 142 -10.81 -7.35 -1.14
N TYR A 143 -10.22 -7.77 -2.26
CA TYR A 143 -10.45 -7.11 -3.55
C TYR A 143 -11.91 -7.26 -3.98
N THR A 144 -12.54 -6.14 -4.31
CA THR A 144 -13.85 -6.09 -4.95
C THR A 144 -13.83 -5.13 -6.13
N LYS A 145 -14.71 -5.35 -7.11
CA LYS A 145 -14.87 -4.44 -8.27
C LYS A 145 -15.31 -3.05 -7.79
N GLU A 146 -16.16 -3.01 -6.76
CA GLU A 146 -16.66 -1.80 -6.13
C GLU A 146 -15.54 -0.98 -5.47
N ALA A 147 -14.63 -1.64 -4.74
CA ALA A 147 -13.48 -0.99 -4.13
C ALA A 147 -12.51 -0.45 -5.19
N HIS A 148 -12.26 -1.24 -6.25
CA HIS A 148 -11.37 -0.83 -7.34
C HIS A 148 -11.93 0.38 -8.11
N LYS A 149 -13.22 0.40 -8.40
CA LYS A 149 -13.94 1.56 -8.94
C LYS A 149 -13.90 2.76 -8.01
N GLY A 150 -14.01 2.52 -6.69
CA GLY A 150 -13.89 3.54 -5.66
C GLY A 150 -12.53 4.26 -5.66
N LEU A 151 -11.44 3.53 -5.91
CA LEU A 151 -10.11 4.11 -6.06
C LEU A 151 -10.02 5.06 -7.25
N GLY A 152 -10.59 4.68 -8.41
CA GLY A 152 -10.59 5.54 -9.60
C GLY A 152 -11.19 6.92 -9.32
N ARG A 153 -12.33 6.97 -8.62
CA ARG A 153 -12.94 8.24 -8.19
C ARG A 153 -12.03 9.02 -7.24
N MET A 154 -11.45 8.33 -6.26
CA MET A 154 -10.54 8.93 -5.29
C MET A 154 -9.31 9.55 -5.96
N TYR A 155 -8.76 8.90 -6.99
CA TYR A 155 -7.61 9.43 -7.73
C TYR A 155 -7.89 10.75 -8.45
N VAL A 156 -9.15 11.02 -8.81
CA VAL A 156 -9.58 12.29 -9.39
C VAL A 156 -9.88 13.34 -8.30
N GLU A 157 -10.47 12.91 -7.18
CA GLU A 157 -10.87 13.78 -6.07
C GLU A 157 -9.70 14.27 -5.22
N ASP A 158 -8.63 13.48 -5.11
CA ASP A 158 -7.44 13.81 -4.33
C ASP A 158 -6.31 14.33 -5.23
N GLU A 159 -5.99 15.61 -5.07
CA GLU A 159 -4.98 16.32 -5.87
C GLU A 159 -3.61 15.64 -5.91
N ARG A 160 -3.23 14.89 -4.86
CA ARG A 160 -1.93 14.18 -4.84
C ARG A 160 -1.92 13.04 -5.85
N PHE A 161 -3.00 12.25 -5.88
CA PHE A 161 -3.15 11.17 -6.83
C PHE A 161 -3.39 11.70 -8.24
N LYS A 162 -4.20 12.75 -8.37
CA LYS A 162 -4.45 13.40 -9.65
C LYS A 162 -3.14 13.89 -10.27
N ALA A 163 -2.32 14.62 -9.50
CA ALA A 163 -1.02 15.10 -9.96
C ALA A 163 -0.07 13.96 -10.35
N TYR A 164 -0.08 12.84 -9.60
CA TYR A 164 0.73 11.67 -9.94
C TYR A 164 0.35 11.09 -11.30
N TYR A 165 -0.93 10.76 -11.52
CA TYR A 165 -1.36 10.17 -12.78
C TYR A 165 -1.25 11.17 -13.94
N ASP A 166 -1.61 12.44 -13.73
CA ASP A 166 -1.53 13.45 -14.78
C ASP A 166 -0.09 13.79 -15.19
N SER A 167 0.91 13.41 -14.38
CA SER A 167 2.32 13.49 -14.78
C SER A 167 2.70 12.47 -15.87
N ILE A 168 1.93 11.38 -16.01
CA ILE A 168 2.10 10.38 -17.07
C ILE A 168 1.60 10.96 -18.40
N ALA A 169 0.40 11.53 -18.38
CA ALA A 169 -0.22 12.27 -19.48
C ALA A 169 -1.33 13.15 -18.91
N GLU A 170 -1.55 14.34 -19.50
CA GLU A 170 -2.60 15.26 -19.06
C GLU A 170 -3.99 14.58 -19.07
N GLY A 171 -4.70 14.61 -17.94
CA GLY A 171 -6.02 14.00 -17.76
C GLY A 171 -6.01 12.48 -17.59
N CYS A 172 -4.86 11.88 -17.29
CA CYS A 172 -4.73 10.43 -17.09
C CYS A 172 -5.49 9.95 -15.86
N ALA A 173 -5.62 10.75 -14.80
CA ALA A 173 -6.42 10.39 -13.62
C ALA A 173 -7.89 10.16 -13.99
N GLU A 174 -8.50 11.10 -14.73
CA GLU A 174 -9.88 10.97 -15.22
C GLU A 174 -10.03 9.80 -16.20
N PHE A 175 -9.05 9.59 -17.06
CA PHE A 175 -9.05 8.48 -18.00
C PHE A 175 -9.04 7.12 -17.28
N LEU A 176 -8.14 6.93 -16.31
CA LEU A 176 -8.07 5.72 -15.51
C LEU A 176 -9.37 5.49 -14.72
N SER A 177 -9.95 6.54 -14.13
CA SER A 177 -11.25 6.43 -13.45
C SER A 177 -12.34 5.90 -14.38
N LYS A 178 -12.43 6.41 -15.62
CA LYS A 178 -13.41 5.92 -16.61
C LYS A 178 -13.11 4.50 -17.07
N ALA A 179 -11.84 4.15 -17.25
CA ALA A 179 -11.45 2.80 -17.64
C ALA A 179 -11.83 1.78 -16.56
N LEU A 180 -11.65 2.14 -15.28
CA LEU A 180 -12.08 1.34 -14.14
C LEU A 180 -13.60 1.19 -14.04
N ASP A 181 -14.35 2.24 -14.38
CA ASP A 181 -15.82 2.16 -14.44
C ASP A 181 -16.29 1.08 -15.44
N VAL A 182 -15.60 0.93 -16.57
CA VAL A 182 -15.87 -0.10 -17.58
C VAL A 182 -15.39 -1.48 -17.10
N TYR A 183 -14.13 -1.59 -16.68
CA TYR A 183 -13.49 -2.84 -16.26
C TYR A 183 -14.23 -3.53 -15.09
N CYS A 184 -14.83 -2.72 -14.20
CA CYS A 184 -15.54 -3.21 -13.02
C CYS A 184 -17.05 -3.40 -13.25
N ALA A 185 -17.58 -3.09 -14.44
CA ALA A 185 -18.99 -3.26 -14.78
C ALA A 185 -19.31 -4.63 -15.42
N GLU A 186 -18.33 -5.21 -16.12
CA GLU A 186 -18.28 -6.65 -16.42
C GLU A 186 -18.12 -7.44 -15.11
#